data_AF-A0A6N2E806-F1
#
_entry.id   AF-A0A6N2E806-F1
#
_cell.length_a   1.000
_cell.length_b   1.000
_cell.length_c   1.000
_cell.angle_alpha   90.00
_cell.angle_beta   90.00
_cell.angle_gamma   90.00
#
_symmetry.space_group_name_H-M   'P 1'
#
loop_
_entity.id
_entity.type
_entity.pdbx_description
1 polymer ?
#
loop_
_entity_poly.entity_id
_entity_poly.type
_entity_poly.pdbx_seq_one_letter_code
_entity_poly.pdbx_strand_id
1 'polypeptide(L)'
;EFLRPMGISQYRLALAIGVPESRINAIVKGRRAITADTDLRLCRFFGLSEGFWLRMQGSHDLKQAKQALGGVLHSIEPFQPT
;
A
#
# COMPACT_ATOMS: atom_id res chain seq x y z
N GLU A 1 9.44 -2.37 9.89
CA GLU A 1 10.18 -3.51 10.50
C GLU A 1 10.33 -4.72 9.58
N PHE A 2 9.51 -4.86 8.52
CA PHE A 2 9.47 -6.01 7.59
C PHE A 2 10.81 -6.46 6.98
N LEU A 3 11.70 -5.54 6.60
CA LEU A 3 12.97 -5.90 5.93
C LEU A 3 14.07 -6.36 6.89
N ARG A 4 13.98 -6.04 8.19
CA ARG A 4 15.01 -6.36 9.19
C ARG A 4 15.16 -7.88 9.40
N PRO A 5 14.08 -8.66 9.61
CA PRO A 5 14.18 -10.11 9.76
C PRO A 5 14.77 -10.82 8.52
N MET A 6 14.61 -10.23 7.34
CA MET A 6 15.14 -10.79 6.08
C MET A 6 16.60 -10.39 5.81
N GLY A 7 17.20 -9.50 6.60
CA GLY A 7 18.55 -8.99 6.35
C GLY A 7 18.68 -8.20 5.03
N ILE A 8 17.59 -7.61 4.53
CA ILE A 8 17.56 -6.87 3.26
C ILE A 8 17.55 -5.37 3.55
N SER A 9 18.48 -4.62 2.94
CA SER A 9 18.45 -3.14 2.99
C SER A 9 17.41 -2.57 2.03
N GLN A 10 16.95 -1.33 2.29
CA GLN A 10 16.05 -0.62 1.35
C GLN A 10 16.69 -0.46 -0.03
N TYR A 11 17.97 -0.13 -0.08
CA TYR A 11 18.78 -0.10 -1.30
C TYR A 11 18.73 -1.42 -2.07
N ARG A 12 19.00 -2.56 -1.40
CA ARG A 12 18.99 -3.88 -2.04
C ARG A 12 17.62 -4.23 -2.61
N LEU A 13 16.55 -3.94 -1.86
CA LEU A 13 15.19 -4.12 -2.36
C LEU A 13 14.92 -3.25 -3.60
N ALA A 14 15.28 -1.97 -3.54
CA ALA A 14 15.05 -1.02 -4.63
C ALA A 14 15.74 -1.45 -5.92
N LEU A 15 17.00 -1.87 -5.83
CA LEU A 15 17.74 -2.46 -6.95
C LEU A 15 17.05 -3.71 -7.50
N ALA A 16 16.68 -4.64 -6.62
CA ALA A 16 16.10 -5.92 -7.04
C ALA A 16 14.76 -5.77 -7.75
N ILE A 17 13.98 -4.73 -7.41
CA ILE A 17 12.68 -4.48 -8.05
C ILE A 17 12.73 -3.38 -9.12
N GLY A 18 13.92 -2.88 -9.44
CA GLY A 18 14.15 -1.91 -10.52
C GLY A 18 13.50 -0.55 -10.28
N VAL A 19 13.59 -0.01 -9.06
CA VAL A 19 13.07 1.33 -8.71
C VAL A 19 14.12 2.15 -7.95
N PRO A 20 14.02 3.49 -7.94
CA PRO A 20 14.88 4.32 -7.10
C PRO A 20 14.71 4.00 -5.61
N GLU A 21 15.81 3.98 -4.84
CA GLU A 21 15.75 3.76 -3.38
C GLU A 21 14.86 4.77 -2.66
N SER A 22 14.83 6.02 -3.14
CA SER A 22 13.94 7.07 -2.62
C SER A 22 12.47 6.67 -2.66
N ARG A 23 12.06 5.81 -3.62
CA ARG A 23 10.70 5.26 -3.67
C ARG A 23 10.43 4.34 -2.48
N ILE A 24 11.32 3.40 -2.20
CA ILE A 24 11.20 2.49 -1.05
C ILE A 24 11.26 3.27 0.25
N ASN A 25 12.17 4.25 0.37
CA ASN A 25 12.29 5.08 1.56
C ASN A 25 11.00 5.87 1.85
N ALA A 26 10.39 6.45 0.82
CA ALA A 26 9.13 7.17 0.96
C ALA A 26 7.98 6.24 1.40
N ILE A 27 7.91 5.02 0.85
CA ILE A 27 6.91 4.02 1.26
C ILE A 27 7.12 3.60 2.72
N VAL A 28 8.34 3.28 3.12
CA VAL A 28 8.66 2.88 4.50
C VAL A 28 8.35 4.00 5.50
N LYS A 29 8.51 5.27 5.09
CA LYS A 29 8.16 6.45 5.89
C LYS A 29 6.68 6.85 5.82
N GLY A 30 5.85 6.11 5.07
CA GLY A 30 4.43 6.44 4.86
C GLY A 30 4.19 7.72 4.06
N ARG A 31 5.21 8.25 3.36
CA ARG A 31 5.11 9.47 2.54
C ARG A 31 4.67 9.19 1.10
N ARG A 32 4.59 7.92 0.72
CA ARG A 32 4.12 7.46 -0.59
C ARG A 32 3.27 6.21 -0.40
N ALA A 33 2.10 6.22 -1.02
CA ALA A 33 1.23 5.04 -1.12
C ALA A 33 1.81 4.01 -2.10
N ILE A 34 1.46 2.74 -1.89
CA ILE A 34 1.78 1.67 -2.83
C ILE A 34 0.83 1.75 -4.03
N THR A 35 1.40 1.85 -5.24
CA THR A 35 0.67 1.82 -6.52
C THR A 35 0.62 0.41 -7.10
N ALA A 36 -0.20 0.18 -8.15
CA ALA A 36 -0.23 -1.10 -8.86
C ALA A 36 1.14 -1.53 -9.41
N ASP A 37 1.91 -0.61 -10.02
CA ASP A 37 3.30 -0.89 -10.46
C ASP A 37 4.19 -1.34 -9.30
N THR A 38 4.07 -0.70 -8.14
CA THR A 38 4.87 -1.07 -6.96
C THR A 38 4.42 -2.40 -6.37
N ASP A 39 3.11 -2.66 -6.34
CA ASP A 39 2.55 -3.93 -5.90
C ASP A 39 3.08 -5.10 -6.73
N LEU A 40 2.97 -5.05 -8.06
CA LEU A 40 3.43 -6.11 -8.95
C LEU A 40 4.92 -6.40 -8.76
N ARG A 41 5.73 -5.35 -8.63
CA ARG A 41 7.18 -5.44 -8.36
C ARG A 41 7.50 -6.12 -7.04
N LEU A 42 6.84 -5.70 -5.95
CA LEU A 42 7.04 -6.28 -4.63
C LEU A 42 6.51 -7.72 -4.56
N CYS A 43 5.36 -8.00 -5.16
CA CYS A 43 4.78 -9.34 -5.21
C CYS A 43 5.68 -10.31 -5.98
N ARG A 44 6.20 -9.88 -7.14
CA ARG A 44 7.17 -10.69 -7.90
C ARG A 44 8.44 -10.96 -7.08
N PHE A 45 8.95 -9.98 -6.35
CA PHE A 45 10.17 -10.12 -5.55
C PHE A 45 9.97 -11.01 -4.31
N PHE A 46 8.84 -10.90 -3.62
CA PHE A 46 8.56 -11.64 -2.40
C PHE A 46 7.80 -12.95 -2.61
N GLY A 47 7.45 -13.31 -3.85
CA GLY A 47 6.67 -14.51 -4.15
C GLY A 47 5.24 -14.45 -3.61
N LEU A 48 4.63 -13.27 -3.62
CA LEU A 48 3.26 -13.04 -3.13
C LEU A 48 2.29 -12.93 -4.31
N SER A 49 0.99 -13.10 -4.02
CA SER A 49 -0.06 -12.93 -5.02
C SER A 49 -0.23 -11.46 -5.43
N GLU A 50 -0.57 -11.24 -6.69
CA GLU A 50 -0.85 -9.89 -7.21
C GLU A 50 -1.95 -9.20 -6.38
N GLY A 51 -1.78 -7.90 -6.19
CA GLY A 51 -2.65 -7.05 -5.39
C GLY A 51 -2.48 -7.22 -3.87
N PHE A 52 -1.56 -8.04 -3.37
CA PHE A 52 -1.36 -8.22 -1.93
C PHE A 52 -1.10 -6.89 -1.21
N TRP A 53 -0.15 -6.09 -1.70
CA TRP A 53 0.19 -4.81 -1.10
C TRP A 53 -0.87 -3.76 -1.39
N LEU A 54 -1.47 -3.78 -2.58
CA LEU A 54 -2.53 -2.86 -2.96
C LEU A 54 -3.78 -3.02 -2.08
N ARG A 55 -4.15 -4.26 -1.71
CA ARG A 55 -5.26 -4.52 -0.77
C ARG A 55 -4.97 -3.96 0.62
N MET A 56 -3.72 -4.06 1.10
CA MET A 56 -3.32 -3.46 2.38
C MET A 56 -3.36 -1.93 2.32
N GLN A 57 -2.87 -1.34 1.23
CA GLN A 57 -2.97 0.11 0.98
C GLN A 57 -4.44 0.55 0.98
N GLY A 58 -5.30 -0.13 0.23
CA GLY A 58 -6.73 0.16 0.20
C GLY A 58 -7.41 0.04 1.57
N SER A 59 -7.04 -0.97 2.36
CA SER A 59 -7.57 -1.15 3.72
C SER A 59 -7.17 0.00 4.66
N HIS A 60 -5.91 0.45 4.56
CA HIS A 60 -5.41 1.60 5.30
C HIS A 60 -6.13 2.90 4.88
N ASP A 61 -6.28 3.11 3.58
CA ASP A 61 -6.91 4.32 3.04
C ASP A 61 -8.40 4.38 3.35
N LEU A 62 -9.10 3.24 3.30
CA LEU A 62 -10.48 3.13 3.76
C LEU A 62 -10.62 3.45 5.25
N LYS A 63 -9.68 3.02 6.10
CA LYS A 63 -9.70 3.33 7.54
C LYS A 63 -9.54 4.84 7.76
N GLN A 64 -8.59 5.48 7.10
CA GLN A 64 -8.38 6.92 7.20
C GLN A 64 -9.60 7.70 6.67
N ALA A 65 -10.13 7.30 5.51
CA ALA A 65 -11.30 7.95 4.91
C ALA A 65 -12.54 7.82 5.81
N LYS A 66 -12.78 6.65 6.43
CA LYS A 66 -13.86 6.46 7.39
C LYS A 66 -13.73 7.38 8.60
N GLN A 67 -12.52 7.55 9.13
CA GLN A 67 -12.26 8.47 10.24
C GLN A 67 -12.50 9.93 9.85
N ALA A 68 -12.04 10.33 8.66
CA ALA A 68 -12.20 11.69 8.16
C ALA A 68 -13.66 12.05 7.83
N LEU A 69 -14.41 11.11 7.24
CA LEU A 69 -15.82 11.31 6.88
C LEU A 69 -16.74 11.31 8.10
N GLY A 70 -16.38 10.60 9.18
CA GLY A 70 -17.10 10.64 10.45
C GLY A 70 -18.62 10.47 10.31
N GLY A 71 -19.38 11.48 10.75
CA GLY A 71 -20.85 11.48 10.70
C GLY A 71 -21.44 11.52 9.28
N VAL A 72 -20.69 12.00 8.28
CA VAL A 72 -21.16 12.14 6.88
C VAL A 72 -21.61 10.80 6.31
N LEU A 73 -20.93 9.70 6.65
CA LEU A 73 -21.33 8.37 6.18
C LEU A 73 -22.71 7.93 6.67
N HIS A 74 -23.16 8.42 7.83
CA HIS A 74 -24.46 8.06 8.41
C HIS A 74 -25.63 8.81 7.74
N SER A 75 -25.35 9.95 7.09
CA SER A 75 -26.36 10.75 6.39
C SER A 75 -26.55 10.36 4.93
N ILE A 76 -25.76 9.41 4.40
CA ILE A 76 -25.88 8.95 3.03
C ILE A 76 -26.87 7.79 3.00
N GLU A 77 -28.00 7.98 2.34
CA GLU A 77 -28.98 6.93 2.12
C GLU A 77 -28.56 6.01 0.97
N PRO A 78 -28.54 4.67 1.18
CA PRO A 78 -28.24 3.73 0.10
C PRO A 78 -29.27 3.82 -1.02
N PHE A 79 -28.79 3.86 -2.26
CA PHE A 79 -29.66 3.82 -3.44
C PHE A 79 -30.50 2.54 -3.45
N GLN A 80 -31.82 2.71 -3.60
CA GLN A 80 -32.77 1.62 -3.81
C GLN A 80 -33.29 1.71 -5.25
N PRO A 81 -32.97 0.75 -6.13
CA PRO A 81 -33.54 0.72 -7.47
C PRO A 81 -35.05 0.42 -7.40
N THR A 82 -35.80 1.05 -8.32
CA THR A 82 -37.26 0.87 -8.49
C THR A 82 -37.59 -0.35 -9.32
#